data_AF-A0A1S3TGM5-F1
#
_entry.id   AF-A0A1S3TGM5-F1
#
_cell.length_a   1.000
_cell.length_b   1.000
_cell.length_c   1.000
_cell.angle_alpha   90.00
_cell.angle_beta   90.00
_cell.angle_gamma   90.00
#
_symmetry.space_group_name_H-M   'P 1'
#
loop_
_entity.id
_entity.type
_entity.pdbx_description
1 polymer ?
#
loop_
_entity_poly.entity_id
_entity_poly.type
_entity_poly.pdbx_seq_one_letter_code
_entity_poly.pdbx_strand_id
1 'polypeptide(L)'
;MEDVITEAAGPSRFLEEDLNIFTTPSPPLPLPFLIFPYTQQPQPLKPSLLIVALSPSSVALFHRLRTVSPAASLLLPELSLSLPDHAAQILPLSPSALLAAIPFPVPASRAYAVAKALLDGRIRPDSVLILDSLESRNFRGKLSSDEAVAFKLDTAAERKRSGGEKLLPDLEYYPSGSVVDGLGAAILARCQVTNVRASLCVSWPQFDASVVSLIKGLLQRRVLQGFDFDLSDEDVFKFGFLGATRLHASDPPLTLDYYASTCPTVFDIVRKEMECAVLSDPRNAAKIVRLHFHDCFVQGCDGSILLDDTVTLKGEKKAANNINSLKGSAIVDRIKNMVESECPGVVSCADILTIAARDAVILVGGPYWDVPVGRKDSVTANFDLANTNLPTPEETLLSIIAKFLYQGLSVTDMVALAGAHTIGMAQCKNFRSRIYGGFDTTPLKNPISESHLSNLRSVCPAVGGGDNNITAMDYLTPNLFDNSFYQLLLNGEGVLNSDQEMYSSLFGIETRELVKKYAADPLAFFQQFSESMVKMGNITNSESFITGEVRKNCRFVNT
;
A
#
# COMPACT_ATOMS: atom_id res chain seq x y z
N MET A 1 -30.50 -27.27 -53.57
CA MET A 1 -30.16 -25.91 -53.12
C MET A 1 -29.17 -26.13 -51.99
N GLU A 2 -27.95 -25.68 -52.20
CA GLU A 2 -26.74 -26.08 -51.48
C GLU A 2 -26.79 -25.64 -50.02
N ASP A 3 -26.51 -26.56 -49.10
CA ASP A 3 -26.16 -26.21 -47.72
C ASP A 3 -24.78 -25.57 -47.74
N VAL A 4 -24.74 -24.27 -47.45
CA VAL A 4 -23.51 -23.53 -47.27
C VAL A 4 -22.84 -24.04 -46.00
N ILE A 5 -21.82 -24.87 -46.17
CA ILE A 5 -20.83 -25.15 -45.14
C ILE A 5 -20.08 -23.84 -44.88
N THR A 6 -20.44 -23.13 -43.83
CA THR A 6 -19.65 -22.00 -43.33
C THR A 6 -18.41 -22.54 -42.62
N GLU A 7 -17.28 -22.58 -43.32
CA GLU A 7 -15.92 -22.82 -42.77
C GLU A 7 -15.41 -21.62 -41.95
N ALA A 8 -16.08 -21.31 -40.85
CA ALA A 8 -15.47 -20.49 -39.81
C ALA A 8 -15.93 -21.02 -38.45
N ALA A 9 -15.03 -21.73 -37.76
CA ALA A 9 -15.22 -21.99 -36.34
C ALA A 9 -15.41 -20.64 -35.63
N GLY A 10 -16.49 -20.50 -34.86
CA GLY A 10 -16.73 -19.30 -34.08
C GLY A 10 -15.55 -19.00 -33.15
N PRO A 11 -15.29 -17.71 -32.81
CA PRO A 11 -14.18 -17.36 -31.93
C PRO A 11 -14.29 -18.14 -30.62
N SER A 12 -13.21 -18.80 -30.22
CA SER A 12 -13.10 -19.44 -28.92
C SER A 12 -13.39 -18.40 -27.84
N ARG A 13 -14.56 -18.51 -27.20
CA ARG A 13 -14.86 -17.75 -25.99
C ARG A 13 -14.13 -18.45 -24.86
N PHE A 14 -12.95 -17.96 -24.54
CA PHE A 14 -12.37 -18.21 -23.22
C PHE A 14 -13.07 -17.25 -22.27
N LEU A 15 -14.06 -17.75 -21.53
CA LEU A 15 -14.64 -17.02 -20.41
C LEU A 15 -13.60 -16.97 -19.29
N GLU A 16 -13.68 -15.98 -18.42
CA GLU A 16 -12.83 -15.92 -17.22
C GLU A 16 -13.01 -17.17 -16.32
N GLU A 17 -14.18 -17.80 -16.43
CA GLU A 17 -14.53 -19.10 -15.88
C GLU A 17 -13.63 -20.24 -16.41
N ASP A 18 -13.20 -20.15 -17.67
CA ASP A 18 -12.32 -21.14 -18.32
C ASP A 18 -10.86 -20.98 -17.89
N LEU A 19 -10.44 -19.77 -17.49
CA LEU A 19 -9.11 -19.51 -16.94
C LEU A 19 -8.93 -20.17 -15.57
N ASN A 20 -10.00 -20.24 -14.76
CA ASN A 20 -9.99 -20.90 -13.46
C ASN A 20 -9.77 -22.42 -13.52
N ILE A 21 -9.92 -23.04 -14.70
CA ILE A 21 -9.69 -24.48 -14.91
C ILE A 21 -8.18 -24.79 -14.99
N PHE A 22 -7.36 -23.80 -15.35
CA PHE A 22 -5.90 -23.94 -15.51
C PHE A 22 -5.09 -23.55 -14.27
N THR A 23 -5.74 -22.96 -13.27
CA THR A 23 -5.14 -22.62 -11.98
C THR A 23 -5.67 -23.56 -10.90
N THR A 24 -4.79 -24.24 -10.16
CA THR A 24 -5.22 -24.92 -8.93
C THR A 24 -5.90 -23.90 -8.00
N PRO A 25 -7.10 -24.17 -7.45
CA PRO A 25 -7.74 -23.28 -6.49
C PRO A 25 -6.75 -22.94 -5.39
N SER A 26 -6.68 -21.66 -5.00
CA SER A 26 -5.85 -21.27 -3.86
C SER A 26 -6.19 -22.17 -2.67
N PRO A 27 -5.19 -22.65 -1.92
CA PRO A 27 -5.45 -23.48 -0.75
C PRO A 27 -6.42 -22.74 0.19
N PRO A 28 -7.41 -23.44 0.76
CA PRO A 28 -8.39 -22.81 1.63
C PRO A 28 -7.66 -22.16 2.79
N LEU A 29 -7.93 -20.88 3.03
CA LEU A 29 -7.31 -20.16 4.12
C LEU A 29 -7.72 -20.77 5.46
N PRO A 30 -6.81 -20.82 6.45
CA PRO A 30 -7.14 -21.33 7.78
C PRO A 30 -8.27 -20.50 8.41
N LEU A 31 -9.20 -21.19 9.08
CA LEU A 31 -10.37 -20.54 9.67
C LEU A 31 -9.96 -19.63 10.85
N PRO A 32 -10.54 -18.43 10.96
CA PRO A 32 -10.41 -17.63 12.17
C PRO A 32 -10.97 -18.38 13.39
N PHE A 33 -10.35 -18.18 14.55
CA PHE A 33 -10.81 -18.81 15.78
C PHE A 33 -10.62 -17.88 17.00
N LEU A 34 -11.37 -18.17 18.05
CA LEU A 34 -11.31 -17.45 19.32
C LEU A 34 -10.46 -18.22 20.33
N ILE A 35 -9.50 -17.54 20.94
CA ILE A 35 -8.78 -18.00 22.13
C ILE A 35 -9.43 -17.39 23.36
N PHE A 36 -9.71 -18.22 24.36
CA PHE A 36 -10.22 -17.80 25.67
C PHE A 36 -9.13 -17.96 26.73
N PRO A 37 -9.04 -17.07 27.72
CA PRO A 37 -8.16 -17.26 28.87
C PRO A 37 -8.42 -18.59 29.58
N TYR A 38 -7.35 -19.24 30.06
CA TYR A 38 -7.39 -20.57 30.69
C TYR A 38 -8.34 -20.66 31.89
N THR A 39 -8.62 -19.54 32.56
CA THR A 39 -9.48 -19.46 33.74
C THR A 39 -10.98 -19.53 33.41
N GLN A 40 -11.39 -19.46 32.14
CA GLN A 40 -12.80 -19.54 31.75
C GLN A 40 -13.25 -20.98 31.50
N GLN A 41 -14.21 -21.45 32.30
CA GLN A 41 -14.92 -22.73 32.10
C GLN A 41 -15.52 -22.84 30.68
N PRO A 42 -15.79 -24.04 30.14
CA PRO A 42 -16.20 -24.27 28.74
C PRO A 42 -17.58 -23.71 28.34
N GLN A 43 -18.25 -22.92 29.19
CA GLN A 43 -19.55 -22.35 28.88
C GLN A 43 -19.44 -21.20 27.85
N PRO A 44 -20.43 -21.03 26.96
CA PRO A 44 -20.48 -19.89 26.05
C PRO A 44 -20.80 -18.59 26.81
N LEU A 45 -20.07 -17.51 26.51
CA LEU A 45 -20.39 -16.16 26.90
C LEU A 45 -21.71 -15.73 26.25
N LYS A 46 -22.65 -15.24 27.05
CA LYS A 46 -23.98 -14.78 26.58
C LYS A 46 -24.22 -13.34 27.00
N PRO A 47 -23.52 -12.36 26.40
CA PRO A 47 -23.77 -10.96 26.71
C PRO A 47 -25.14 -10.54 26.19
N SER A 48 -25.83 -9.64 26.88
CA SER A 48 -27.04 -9.01 26.34
C SER A 48 -26.71 -8.11 25.13
N LEU A 49 -25.48 -7.59 25.07
CA LEU A 49 -24.99 -6.75 23.99
C LEU A 49 -23.53 -7.08 23.62
N LEU A 50 -23.28 -7.28 22.33
CA LEU A 50 -21.94 -7.25 21.74
C LEU A 50 -21.78 -5.98 20.90
N ILE A 51 -20.82 -5.13 21.25
CA ILE A 51 -20.41 -3.99 20.43
C ILE A 51 -19.24 -4.43 19.56
N VAL A 52 -19.31 -4.21 18.26
CA VAL A 52 -18.20 -4.46 17.33
C VAL A 52 -17.73 -3.13 16.77
N ALA A 53 -16.52 -2.71 17.14
CA ALA A 53 -15.89 -1.48 16.68
C ALA A 53 -14.96 -1.81 15.50
N LEU A 54 -15.33 -1.35 14.31
CA LEU A 54 -14.62 -1.60 13.04
C LEU A 54 -13.91 -0.35 12.52
N SER A 55 -14.53 0.83 12.66
CA SER A 55 -13.94 2.07 12.17
C SER A 55 -12.90 2.64 13.14
N PRO A 56 -11.87 3.37 12.66
CA PRO A 56 -10.90 4.02 13.53
C PRO A 56 -11.53 4.94 14.58
N SER A 57 -12.57 5.70 14.21
CA SER A 57 -13.32 6.55 15.16
C SER A 57 -14.00 5.75 16.26
N SER A 58 -14.60 4.60 15.92
CA SER A 58 -15.24 3.74 16.91
C SER A 58 -14.25 3.02 17.81
N VAL A 59 -13.09 2.60 17.29
CA VAL A 59 -12.02 1.96 18.08
C VAL A 59 -11.37 2.97 19.04
N ALA A 60 -11.16 4.22 18.60
CA ALA A 60 -10.61 5.29 19.42
C ALA A 60 -11.43 5.54 20.69
N LEU A 61 -12.77 5.41 20.61
CA LEU A 61 -13.66 5.58 21.77
C LEU A 61 -13.34 4.66 22.95
N PHE A 62 -12.74 3.51 22.66
CA PHE A 62 -12.49 2.44 23.62
C PHE A 62 -11.01 2.22 23.89
N HIS A 63 -10.13 3.11 23.45
CA HIS A 63 -8.68 2.90 23.52
C HIS A 63 -8.15 2.65 24.95
N ARG A 64 -8.74 3.30 25.96
CA ARG A 64 -8.34 3.14 27.36
C ARG A 64 -8.65 1.75 27.95
N LEU A 65 -9.48 0.96 27.28
CA LEU A 65 -9.83 -0.39 27.73
C LEU A 65 -8.77 -1.46 27.40
N ARG A 66 -7.71 -1.10 26.65
CA ARG A 66 -6.60 -2.02 26.31
C ARG A 66 -5.83 -2.53 27.54
N THR A 67 -6.01 -1.93 28.71
CA THR A 67 -5.41 -2.37 29.98
C THR A 67 -6.23 -3.43 30.71
N VAL A 68 -7.46 -3.71 30.26
CA VAL A 68 -8.35 -4.72 30.85
C VAL A 68 -8.03 -6.09 30.25
N SER A 69 -7.99 -7.12 31.10
CA SER A 69 -7.79 -8.50 30.64
C SER A 69 -8.88 -8.91 29.62
N PRO A 70 -8.51 -9.40 28.43
CA PRO A 70 -9.48 -9.75 27.41
C PRO A 70 -10.30 -10.99 27.81
N ALA A 71 -11.60 -10.95 27.50
CA ALA A 71 -12.50 -12.09 27.64
C ALA A 71 -12.21 -13.16 26.57
N ALA A 72 -11.79 -12.75 25.38
CA ALA A 72 -11.31 -13.61 24.31
C ALA A 72 -10.39 -12.83 23.35
N SER A 73 -9.65 -13.54 22.51
CA SER A 73 -8.85 -12.97 21.42
C SER A 73 -9.22 -13.66 20.11
N LEU A 74 -9.61 -12.88 19.10
CA LEU A 74 -9.83 -13.37 17.74
C LEU A 74 -8.50 -13.41 17.00
N LEU A 75 -8.17 -14.60 16.49
CA LEU A 75 -6.99 -14.82 15.66
C LEU A 75 -7.36 -15.11 14.22
N LEU A 76 -6.57 -14.51 13.33
CA LEU A 76 -6.58 -14.69 11.88
C LEU A 76 -5.24 -15.35 11.51
N PRO A 77 -5.21 -16.67 11.28
CA PRO A 77 -3.94 -17.41 11.25
C PRO A 77 -3.01 -17.04 10.08
N GLU A 78 -3.54 -16.35 9.08
CA GLU A 78 -2.81 -15.79 7.94
C GLU A 78 -2.08 -14.47 8.24
N LEU A 79 -2.42 -13.79 9.34
CA LEU A 79 -1.72 -12.58 9.77
C LEU A 79 -0.52 -13.01 10.63
N SER A 80 0.68 -12.55 10.27
CA SER A 80 1.93 -12.89 10.97
C SER A 80 1.80 -12.69 12.48
N LEU A 81 1.99 -13.78 13.23
CA LEU A 81 1.95 -13.82 14.71
C LEU A 81 3.14 -13.10 15.38
N SER A 82 3.99 -12.41 14.63
CA SER A 82 5.25 -11.80 15.09
C SER A 82 5.08 -10.44 15.77
N LEU A 83 3.87 -9.89 15.83
CA LEU A 83 3.56 -8.62 16.50
C LEU A 83 2.34 -8.77 17.42
N PRO A 84 2.43 -8.41 18.72
CA PRO A 84 1.37 -8.60 19.71
C PRO A 84 0.06 -7.83 19.45
N ASP A 85 0.03 -6.95 18.44
CA ASP A 85 -1.11 -6.07 18.11
C ASP A 85 -2.04 -6.61 16.99
N HIS A 86 -1.82 -7.80 16.44
CA HIS A 86 -2.61 -8.35 15.32
C HIS A 86 -3.79 -9.25 15.76
N ALA A 87 -3.99 -9.44 17.07
CA ALA A 87 -5.15 -10.14 17.60
C ALA A 87 -6.26 -9.15 17.94
N ALA A 88 -7.46 -9.34 17.39
CA ALA A 88 -8.61 -8.52 17.77
C ALA A 88 -9.07 -8.94 19.17
N GLN A 89 -8.94 -8.03 20.13
CA GLN A 89 -9.27 -8.29 21.52
C GLN A 89 -10.77 -8.13 21.75
N ILE A 90 -11.34 -9.07 22.50
CA ILE A 90 -12.72 -9.00 22.97
C ILE A 90 -12.68 -8.66 24.45
N LEU A 91 -13.09 -7.45 24.78
CA LEU A 91 -12.97 -6.84 26.09
C LEU A 91 -14.33 -6.79 26.80
N PRO A 92 -14.40 -7.06 28.11
CA PRO A 92 -15.62 -6.84 28.87
C PRO A 92 -15.84 -5.34 29.12
N LEU A 93 -17.00 -4.82 28.73
CA LEU A 93 -17.42 -3.44 29.05
C LEU A 93 -18.21 -3.37 30.35
N SER A 94 -19.04 -4.38 30.59
CA SER A 94 -19.84 -4.56 31.79
C SER A 94 -20.11 -6.06 31.99
N PRO A 95 -20.76 -6.48 33.10
CA PRO A 95 -21.13 -7.88 33.28
C PRO A 95 -22.01 -8.47 32.17
N SER A 96 -22.71 -7.62 31.41
CA SER A 96 -23.64 -8.02 30.36
C SER A 96 -23.26 -7.53 28.95
N ALA A 97 -22.18 -6.76 28.80
CA ALA A 97 -21.76 -6.21 27.52
C ALA A 97 -20.28 -6.52 27.19
N LEU A 98 -20.03 -6.92 25.95
CA LEU A 98 -18.69 -7.15 25.41
C LEU A 98 -18.40 -6.16 24.27
N LEU A 99 -17.13 -5.83 24.10
CA LEU A 99 -16.59 -5.07 22.97
C LEU A 99 -15.63 -5.96 22.17
N ALA A 100 -15.89 -6.14 20.89
CA ALA A 100 -14.90 -6.65 19.93
C ALA A 100 -14.30 -5.47 19.17
N ALA A 101 -13.07 -5.09 19.50
CA ALA A 101 -12.34 -4.05 18.79
C ALA A 101 -11.45 -4.70 17.73
N ILE A 102 -11.69 -4.40 16.46
CA ILE A 102 -10.96 -4.99 15.32
C ILE A 102 -10.16 -3.86 14.66
N PRO A 103 -8.90 -3.61 15.09
CA PRO A 103 -8.14 -2.43 14.69
C PRO A 103 -7.48 -2.57 13.31
N PHE A 104 -7.67 -3.69 12.62
CA PHE A 104 -7.06 -4.01 11.34
C PHE A 104 -8.12 -4.29 10.27
N PRO A 105 -7.81 -4.02 8.99
CA PRO A 105 -8.74 -4.33 7.90
C PRO A 105 -8.91 -5.85 7.75
N VAL A 106 -10.17 -6.29 7.60
CA VAL A 106 -10.51 -7.68 7.29
C VAL A 106 -10.88 -7.77 5.82
N PRO A 107 -10.14 -8.55 4.99
CA PRO A 107 -10.46 -8.71 3.57
C PRO A 107 -11.90 -9.20 3.36
N ALA A 108 -12.56 -8.76 2.29
CA ALA A 108 -13.93 -9.16 1.97
C ALA A 108 -14.10 -10.69 1.89
N SER A 109 -13.09 -11.41 1.35
CA SER A 109 -13.04 -12.88 1.30
C SER A 109 -13.03 -13.55 2.68
N ARG A 110 -12.69 -12.81 3.74
CA ARG A 110 -12.61 -13.28 5.13
C ARG A 110 -13.76 -12.81 6.01
N ALA A 111 -14.46 -11.76 5.61
CA ALA A 111 -15.52 -11.11 6.38
C ALA A 111 -16.56 -12.12 6.92
N TYR A 112 -17.02 -13.05 6.07
CA TYR A 112 -17.98 -14.08 6.48
C TYR A 112 -17.43 -15.03 7.55
N ALA A 113 -16.19 -15.52 7.37
CA ALA A 113 -15.57 -16.44 8.31
C ALA A 113 -15.34 -15.78 9.68
N VAL A 114 -14.95 -14.50 9.68
CA VAL A 114 -14.79 -13.71 10.91
C VAL A 114 -16.13 -13.47 11.60
N ALA A 115 -17.15 -13.05 10.86
CA ALA A 115 -18.51 -12.87 11.40
C ALA A 115 -19.02 -14.18 12.04
N LYS A 116 -18.75 -15.32 11.39
CA LYS A 116 -19.07 -16.65 11.92
C LYS A 116 -18.32 -16.93 13.23
N ALA A 117 -17.01 -16.68 13.28
CA ALA A 117 -16.20 -16.90 14.47
C ALA A 117 -16.68 -16.07 15.67
N LEU A 118 -17.11 -14.82 15.43
CA LEU A 118 -17.62 -13.91 16.46
C LEU A 118 -19.00 -14.28 17.00
N LEU A 119 -19.87 -14.89 16.18
CA LEU A 119 -21.30 -15.05 16.50
C LEU A 119 -21.77 -16.50 16.70
N ASP A 120 -21.11 -17.49 16.08
CA ASP A 120 -21.56 -18.89 16.11
C ASP A 120 -20.86 -19.74 17.17
N GLY A 121 -19.75 -19.23 17.71
CA GLY A 121 -18.88 -19.98 18.61
C GLY A 121 -19.31 -19.90 20.07
N ARG A 122 -18.34 -19.56 20.91
CA ARG A 122 -18.50 -19.44 22.36
C ARG A 122 -19.01 -18.06 22.79
N ILE A 123 -19.34 -17.16 21.88
CA ILE A 123 -19.97 -15.86 22.18
C ILE A 123 -21.32 -15.85 21.49
N ARG A 124 -22.40 -15.68 22.26
CA ARG A 124 -23.79 -15.72 21.79
C ARG A 124 -24.56 -14.51 22.32
N PRO A 125 -24.49 -13.36 21.63
CA PRO A 125 -25.13 -12.15 22.12
C PRO A 125 -26.64 -12.14 21.86
N ASP A 126 -27.41 -11.50 22.75
CA ASP A 126 -28.84 -11.23 22.51
C ASP A 126 -29.05 -10.10 21.49
N SER A 127 -28.10 -9.17 21.44
CA SER A 127 -28.04 -8.12 20.43
C SER A 127 -26.62 -7.72 20.04
N VAL A 128 -26.46 -7.21 18.81
CA VAL A 128 -25.19 -6.75 18.28
C VAL A 128 -25.31 -5.30 17.79
N LEU A 129 -24.44 -4.43 18.28
CA LEU A 129 -24.25 -3.08 17.75
C LEU A 129 -22.94 -3.05 16.96
N ILE A 130 -23.01 -2.76 15.68
CA ILE A 130 -21.84 -2.69 14.79
C ILE A 130 -21.57 -1.21 14.54
N LEU A 131 -20.35 -0.77 14.83
CA LEU A 131 -19.89 0.59 14.60
C LEU A 131 -18.89 0.58 13.45
N ASP A 132 -19.31 1.11 12.32
CA ASP A 132 -18.53 1.16 11.10
C ASP A 132 -18.55 2.58 10.51
N SER A 133 -17.78 2.77 9.47
CA SER A 133 -17.69 4.03 8.72
C SER A 133 -17.99 3.79 7.26
N LEU A 134 -18.63 4.77 6.62
CA LEU A 134 -18.77 4.77 5.18
C LEU A 134 -17.39 5.01 4.59
N GLU A 135 -16.87 4.01 3.91
CA GLU A 135 -15.73 4.22 3.04
C GLU A 135 -16.17 5.11 1.88
N SER A 136 -15.33 6.07 1.50
CA SER A 136 -15.56 6.99 0.37
C SER A 136 -15.85 6.26 -0.94
N ARG A 137 -15.32 5.04 -1.12
CA ARG A 137 -15.57 4.17 -2.29
C ARG A 137 -17.03 3.76 -2.42
N ASN A 138 -17.70 3.60 -1.28
CA ASN A 138 -19.10 3.21 -1.21
C ASN A 138 -19.97 4.41 -1.60
N PHE A 139 -19.56 5.63 -1.27
CA PHE A 139 -20.41 6.79 -1.42
C PHE A 139 -19.94 7.72 -2.56
N ARG A 140 -20.49 7.55 -3.79
CA ARG A 140 -20.22 8.41 -4.97
C ARG A 140 -20.68 9.87 -4.75
N GLY A 141 -19.92 10.65 -3.98
CA GLY A 141 -19.91 12.12 -4.00
C GLY A 141 -21.16 12.86 -3.51
N LYS A 142 -22.01 12.27 -2.66
CA LYS A 142 -23.27 12.90 -2.20
C LYS A 142 -23.23 13.49 -0.78
N LEU A 143 -22.15 13.30 0.00
CA LEU A 143 -22.06 13.64 1.43
C LEU A 143 -20.84 14.54 1.56
N SER A 144 -21.05 15.72 2.16
CA SER A 144 -19.99 16.70 2.39
C SER A 144 -18.95 16.12 3.35
N SER A 145 -17.67 16.43 3.14
CA SER A 145 -16.62 16.18 4.15
C SER A 145 -16.78 17.06 5.39
N ASP A 146 -17.53 18.16 5.26
CA ASP A 146 -17.65 19.19 6.29
C ASP A 146 -18.76 18.89 7.32
N GLU A 147 -19.50 17.79 7.14
CA GLU A 147 -20.62 17.41 8.01
C GLU A 147 -20.45 15.97 8.52
N ALA A 148 -20.46 15.79 9.85
CA ALA A 148 -20.52 14.47 10.45
C ALA A 148 -21.95 13.95 10.51
N VAL A 149 -22.17 12.81 9.86
CA VAL A 149 -23.47 12.13 9.81
C VAL A 149 -23.35 10.66 10.15
N ALA A 150 -24.45 10.05 10.59
CA ALA A 150 -24.54 8.62 10.82
C ALA A 150 -25.90 8.07 10.38
N PHE A 151 -25.87 6.88 9.80
CA PHE A 151 -27.04 6.15 9.34
C PHE A 151 -27.09 4.77 9.97
N LYS A 152 -28.25 4.11 9.90
CA LYS A 152 -28.41 2.74 10.39
C LYS A 152 -28.92 1.75 9.35
N LEU A 153 -28.53 0.48 9.57
CA LEU A 153 -29.14 -0.70 8.98
C LEU A 153 -29.49 -1.71 10.08
N ASP A 154 -30.76 -2.09 10.14
CA ASP A 154 -31.26 -3.00 11.17
C ASP A 154 -31.64 -4.37 10.59
N THR A 155 -31.42 -5.44 11.37
CA THR A 155 -32.01 -6.76 11.09
C THR A 155 -33.53 -6.72 11.27
N ALA A 156 -34.24 -7.64 10.62
CA ALA A 156 -35.69 -7.74 10.72
C ALA A 156 -36.18 -7.93 12.17
N ALA A 157 -35.40 -8.64 13.00
CA ALA A 157 -35.69 -8.83 14.42
C ALA A 157 -35.65 -7.50 15.20
N GLU A 158 -34.70 -6.62 14.87
CA GLU A 158 -34.57 -5.31 15.50
C GLU A 158 -35.62 -4.31 15.00
N ARG A 159 -35.98 -4.37 13.70
CA ARG A 159 -37.01 -3.48 13.12
C ARG A 159 -38.39 -3.64 13.76
N LYS A 160 -38.74 -4.85 14.21
CA LYS A 160 -40.02 -5.19 14.84
C LYS A 160 -40.23 -4.58 16.24
N ARG A 161 -39.18 -4.02 16.84
CA ARG A 161 -39.24 -3.40 18.17
C ARG A 161 -39.92 -2.03 18.12
N SER A 162 -40.56 -1.67 19.24
CA SER A 162 -41.07 -0.32 19.47
C SER A 162 -39.91 0.68 19.55
N GLY A 163 -40.11 1.94 19.14
CA GLY A 163 -39.03 2.94 19.03
C GLY A 163 -38.14 3.07 20.28
N GLY A 164 -38.70 2.98 21.49
CA GLY A 164 -37.92 3.04 22.74
C GLY A 164 -37.06 1.81 23.07
N GLU A 165 -37.29 0.68 22.39
CA GLU A 165 -36.56 -0.58 22.62
C GLU A 165 -35.49 -0.85 21.55
N LYS A 166 -35.37 0.03 20.54
CA LYS A 166 -34.37 -0.09 19.47
C LYS A 166 -33.00 0.34 19.98
N LEU A 167 -31.94 -0.26 19.44
CA LEU A 167 -30.56 0.10 19.72
C LEU A 167 -30.24 1.54 19.29
N LEU A 168 -30.67 1.94 18.08
CA LEU A 168 -30.39 3.25 17.48
C LEU A 168 -31.68 3.89 16.92
N PRO A 169 -32.65 4.29 17.76
CA PRO A 169 -33.92 4.82 17.26
C PRO A 169 -33.77 6.18 16.56
N ASP A 170 -32.81 6.99 17.02
CA ASP A 170 -32.62 8.38 16.64
C ASP A 170 -31.82 8.54 15.33
N LEU A 171 -31.30 7.46 14.75
CA LEU A 171 -30.60 7.48 13.46
C LEU A 171 -31.54 7.18 12.30
N GLU A 172 -31.32 7.86 11.19
CA GLU A 172 -32.02 7.61 9.95
C GLU A 172 -31.57 6.31 9.30
N TYR A 173 -32.47 5.65 8.58
CA TYR A 173 -32.11 4.47 7.81
C TYR A 173 -31.25 4.87 6.62
N TYR A 174 -30.30 4.00 6.31
CA TYR A 174 -29.42 4.21 5.18
C TYR A 174 -30.20 4.24 3.84
N PRO A 175 -30.01 5.26 2.98
CA PRO A 175 -30.92 5.55 1.85
C PRO A 175 -30.77 4.62 0.63
N SER A 176 -29.80 3.71 0.60
CA SER A 176 -29.64 2.71 -0.47
C SER A 176 -29.08 1.40 0.09
N GLY A 177 -29.70 0.26 -0.20
CA GLY A 177 -29.27 -1.05 0.31
C GLY A 177 -27.99 -1.60 -0.32
N SER A 178 -27.38 -0.89 -1.28
CA SER A 178 -26.34 -1.42 -2.18
C SER A 178 -24.91 -0.97 -1.86
N VAL A 179 -24.64 -0.54 -0.63
CA VAL A 179 -23.43 0.28 -0.37
C VAL A 179 -22.72 -0.01 0.96
N VAL A 180 -23.12 -1.06 1.68
CA VAL A 180 -22.38 -1.54 2.84
C VAL A 180 -21.84 -2.91 2.47
N ASP A 181 -20.52 -3.01 2.39
CA ASP A 181 -19.76 -4.21 2.10
C ASP A 181 -18.85 -4.58 3.30
N GLY A 182 -17.98 -5.57 3.12
CA GLY A 182 -16.99 -5.94 4.13
C GLY A 182 -17.55 -6.57 5.40
N LEU A 183 -16.80 -6.41 6.50
CA LEU A 183 -17.07 -7.12 7.75
C LEU A 183 -18.35 -6.64 8.45
N GLY A 184 -18.64 -5.34 8.47
CA GLY A 184 -19.86 -4.82 9.08
C GLY A 184 -21.12 -5.40 8.44
N ALA A 185 -21.17 -5.45 7.10
CA ALA A 185 -22.23 -6.10 6.36
C ALA A 185 -22.31 -7.61 6.64
N ALA A 186 -21.18 -8.31 6.69
CA ALA A 186 -21.14 -9.75 6.96
C ALA A 186 -21.66 -10.09 8.37
N ILE A 187 -21.32 -9.30 9.38
CA ILE A 187 -21.82 -9.47 10.76
C ILE A 187 -23.33 -9.22 10.79
N LEU A 188 -23.81 -8.12 10.18
CA LEU A 188 -25.24 -7.82 10.13
C LEU A 188 -26.04 -8.92 9.41
N ALA A 189 -25.52 -9.40 8.27
CA ALA A 189 -26.10 -10.50 7.50
C ALA A 189 -26.11 -11.80 8.31
N ARG A 190 -25.04 -12.09 9.07
CA ARG A 190 -25.00 -13.26 9.94
C ARG A 190 -26.05 -13.17 11.04
N CYS A 191 -26.17 -12.03 11.71
CA CYS A 191 -27.23 -11.78 12.70
C CYS A 191 -28.63 -11.94 12.09
N GLN A 192 -28.84 -11.46 10.87
CA GLN A 192 -30.10 -11.64 10.14
C GLN A 192 -30.42 -13.12 9.92
N VAL A 193 -29.44 -13.93 9.52
CA VAL A 193 -29.60 -15.39 9.29
C VAL A 193 -29.81 -16.14 10.60
N THR A 194 -29.16 -15.73 11.69
CA THR A 194 -29.29 -16.36 13.02
C THR A 194 -30.41 -15.78 13.87
N ASN A 195 -31.22 -14.87 13.32
CA ASN A 195 -32.30 -14.16 14.01
C ASN A 195 -31.85 -13.43 15.30
N VAL A 196 -30.61 -12.95 15.32
CA VAL A 196 -30.06 -12.09 16.36
C VAL A 196 -30.42 -10.63 16.06
N ARG A 197 -30.81 -9.88 17.09
CA ARG A 197 -31.09 -8.45 16.96
C ARG A 197 -29.80 -7.70 16.66
N ALA A 198 -29.77 -6.90 15.60
CA ALA A 198 -28.59 -6.10 15.33
C ALA A 198 -28.90 -4.79 14.60
N SER A 199 -28.11 -3.77 14.93
CA SER A 199 -28.05 -2.49 14.25
C SER A 199 -26.61 -2.23 13.84
N LEU A 200 -26.42 -1.92 12.57
CA LEU A 200 -25.17 -1.39 12.03
C LEU A 200 -25.30 0.14 11.95
N CYS A 201 -24.47 0.85 12.71
CA CYS A 201 -24.26 2.27 12.61
C CYS A 201 -23.13 2.53 11.62
N VAL A 202 -23.40 3.28 10.57
CA VAL A 202 -22.38 3.67 9.59
C VAL A 202 -22.23 5.18 9.62
N SER A 203 -21.03 5.64 9.97
CA SER A 203 -20.70 7.06 10.17
C SER A 203 -19.88 7.65 9.02
N TRP A 204 -19.95 8.95 8.81
CA TRP A 204 -19.19 9.69 7.81
C TRP A 204 -18.77 11.06 8.36
N PRO A 205 -17.55 11.56 8.06
CA PRO A 205 -16.45 10.88 7.36
C PRO A 205 -15.82 9.74 8.16
N GLN A 206 -14.91 8.98 7.55
CA GLN A 206 -14.30 7.79 8.17
C GLN A 206 -13.56 8.08 9.48
N PHE A 207 -12.95 9.26 9.58
CA PHE A 207 -12.33 9.73 10.81
C PHE A 207 -12.43 11.25 10.92
N ASP A 208 -13.19 11.71 11.91
CA ASP A 208 -13.28 13.13 12.29
C ASP A 208 -13.69 13.29 13.76
N ALA A 209 -13.29 14.38 14.41
CA ALA A 209 -13.58 14.63 15.81
C ALA A 209 -15.08 14.78 16.09
N SER A 210 -15.83 15.38 15.15
CA SER A 210 -17.28 15.50 15.24
C SER A 210 -17.99 14.15 15.05
N VAL A 211 -17.42 13.21 14.28
CA VAL A 211 -17.90 11.82 14.20
C VAL A 211 -17.67 11.06 15.50
N VAL A 212 -16.50 11.22 16.12
CA VAL A 212 -16.22 10.61 17.44
C VAL A 212 -17.21 11.14 18.48
N SER A 213 -17.47 12.45 18.48
CA SER A 213 -18.47 13.08 19.36
C SER A 213 -19.89 12.58 19.09
N LEU A 214 -20.28 12.42 17.83
CA LEU A 214 -21.57 11.87 17.41
C LEU A 214 -21.76 10.45 17.94
N ILE A 215 -20.79 9.55 17.70
CA ILE A 215 -20.85 8.16 18.16
C ILE A 215 -20.84 8.10 19.70
N LYS A 216 -20.01 8.91 20.37
CA LYS A 216 -20.01 9.04 21.84
C LYS A 216 -21.39 9.42 22.37
N GLY A 217 -22.03 10.43 21.76
CA GLY A 217 -23.37 10.87 22.13
C GLY A 217 -24.43 9.77 21.96
N LEU A 218 -24.36 9.00 20.87
CA LEU A 218 -25.24 7.86 20.62
C LEU A 218 -25.08 6.77 21.68
N LEU A 219 -23.84 6.42 22.00
CA LEU A 219 -23.55 5.38 22.99
C LEU A 219 -23.96 5.81 24.40
N GLN A 220 -23.59 7.02 24.84
CA GLN A 220 -23.87 7.51 26.20
C GLN A 220 -25.37 7.63 26.49
N ARG A 221 -26.18 8.05 25.51
CA ARG A 221 -27.61 8.29 25.71
C ARG A 221 -28.41 6.99 25.84
N ARG A 222 -28.02 5.92 25.12
CA ARG A 222 -28.90 4.77 24.90
C ARG A 222 -28.27 3.40 25.13
N VAL A 223 -26.97 3.25 24.87
CA VAL A 223 -26.32 1.93 24.81
C VAL A 223 -25.50 1.65 26.06
N LEU A 224 -24.70 2.62 26.50
CA LEU A 224 -23.78 2.54 27.62
C LEU A 224 -24.02 3.72 28.59
N GLN A 225 -25.24 3.80 29.12
CA GLN A 225 -25.63 4.84 30.08
C GLN A 225 -24.72 4.80 31.32
N GLY A 226 -24.09 5.93 31.64
CA GLY A 226 -23.17 6.04 32.79
C GLY A 226 -21.76 5.50 32.57
N PHE A 227 -21.42 5.04 31.36
CA PHE A 227 -20.04 4.71 31.01
C PHE A 227 -19.25 5.99 30.74
N ASP A 228 -18.10 6.14 31.41
CA ASP A 228 -17.23 7.29 31.22
C ASP A 228 -16.28 7.07 30.03
N PHE A 229 -16.56 7.78 28.94
CA PHE A 229 -15.69 7.84 27.77
C PHE A 229 -14.72 9.01 27.95
N ASP A 230 -13.71 8.83 28.81
CA ASP A 230 -12.69 9.84 29.14
C ASP A 230 -11.76 10.06 27.92
N LEU A 231 -12.22 10.92 27.01
CA LEU A 231 -11.56 11.32 25.78
C LEU A 231 -11.54 12.85 25.77
N SER A 232 -10.35 13.43 25.87
CA SER A 232 -10.15 14.87 25.66
C SER A 232 -10.11 15.18 24.17
N ASP A 233 -10.44 16.42 23.77
CA ASP A 233 -10.30 16.85 22.38
C ASP A 233 -8.85 16.69 21.89
N GLU A 234 -7.84 16.88 22.75
CA GLU A 234 -6.43 16.63 22.44
C GLU A 234 -6.11 15.15 22.12
N ASP A 235 -6.77 14.20 22.80
CA ASP A 235 -6.59 12.76 22.53
C ASP A 235 -7.19 12.38 21.18
N VAL A 236 -8.30 13.02 20.78
CA VAL A 236 -8.93 12.85 19.45
C VAL A 236 -8.01 13.38 18.35
N PHE A 237 -7.34 14.52 18.56
CA PHE A 237 -6.34 15.06 17.63
C PHE A 237 -5.07 14.19 17.54
N LYS A 238 -4.59 13.60 18.66
CA LYS A 238 -3.45 12.66 18.65
C LYS A 238 -3.79 11.37 17.91
N PHE A 239 -4.99 10.83 18.10
CA PHE A 239 -5.49 9.70 17.31
C PHE A 239 -5.77 10.08 15.85
N GLY A 240 -6.11 11.34 15.58
CA GLY A 240 -6.10 11.90 14.23
C GLY A 240 -4.71 11.90 13.62
N PHE A 241 -3.65 12.22 14.35
CA PHE A 241 -2.30 12.17 13.79
C PHE A 241 -1.76 10.74 13.61
N LEU A 242 -2.22 9.79 14.43
CA LEU A 242 -1.85 8.37 14.37
C LEU A 242 -2.79 7.50 13.50
N GLY A 243 -3.99 8.00 13.18
CA GLY A 243 -5.05 7.30 12.45
C GLY A 243 -5.59 8.04 11.22
N ALA A 244 -5.28 9.34 11.04
CA ALA A 244 -5.54 10.13 9.82
C ALA A 244 -4.38 10.09 8.82
N THR A 245 -3.55 9.05 8.86
CA THR A 245 -2.81 8.60 7.68
C THR A 245 -3.70 7.84 6.68
N ARG A 246 -5.03 7.85 6.84
CA ARG A 246 -5.99 7.31 5.86
C ARG A 246 -7.25 8.17 5.71
N LEU A 247 -7.10 9.42 5.24
CA LEU A 247 -8.17 10.09 4.50
C LEU A 247 -8.17 9.50 3.08
N HIS A 248 -8.85 8.37 2.88
CA HIS A 248 -9.14 7.92 1.52
C HIS A 248 -10.33 8.76 1.02
N ALA A 249 -10.10 9.73 0.13
CA ALA A 249 -10.87 9.63 -1.11
C ALA A 249 -10.57 8.22 -1.63
N SER A 250 -11.59 7.45 -1.98
CA SER A 250 -11.31 6.22 -2.71
C SER A 250 -10.62 6.69 -3.95
N ASP A 251 -9.33 6.42 -4.03
CA ASP A 251 -8.61 6.44 -5.27
C ASP A 251 -9.55 5.69 -6.25
N PRO A 252 -9.96 6.28 -7.38
CA PRO A 252 -10.57 5.48 -8.42
C PRO A 252 -9.62 4.30 -8.61
N PRO A 253 -10.10 3.06 -8.43
CA PRO A 253 -9.21 1.91 -8.40
C PRO A 253 -8.39 1.96 -9.68
N LEU A 254 -7.06 1.94 -9.52
CA LEU A 254 -6.19 1.81 -10.66
C LEU A 254 -6.57 0.50 -11.36
N THR A 255 -6.83 0.58 -12.66
CA THR A 255 -7.31 -0.54 -13.45
C THR A 255 -6.40 -0.76 -14.65
N LEU A 256 -6.42 -1.96 -15.21
CA LEU A 256 -5.62 -2.27 -16.39
C LEU A 256 -6.24 -1.68 -17.67
N ASP A 257 -7.55 -1.43 -17.67
CA ASP A 257 -8.34 -1.01 -18.82
C ASP A 257 -8.76 0.47 -18.78
N TYR A 258 -8.24 1.28 -17.84
CA TYR A 258 -8.58 2.70 -17.68
C TYR A 258 -8.50 3.50 -19.00
N TYR A 259 -7.47 3.25 -19.81
CA TYR A 259 -7.26 3.93 -21.10
C TYR A 259 -7.78 3.15 -22.32
N ALA A 260 -8.39 1.97 -22.15
CA ALA A 260 -8.75 1.09 -23.26
C ALA A 260 -9.72 1.72 -24.27
N SER A 261 -10.60 2.63 -23.82
CA SER A 261 -11.56 3.33 -24.69
C SER A 261 -11.14 4.75 -25.08
N THR A 262 -10.23 5.38 -24.32
CA THR A 262 -9.87 6.80 -24.46
C THR A 262 -8.50 7.01 -25.09
N CYS A 263 -7.55 6.10 -24.85
CA CYS A 263 -6.23 6.09 -25.47
C CYS A 263 -5.70 4.65 -25.60
N PRO A 264 -6.29 3.81 -26.47
CA PRO A 264 -5.94 2.40 -26.58
C PRO A 264 -4.48 2.15 -26.97
N THR A 265 -3.83 3.14 -27.60
CA THR A 265 -2.44 3.07 -28.09
C THR A 265 -1.41 3.53 -27.06
N VAL A 266 -1.81 3.96 -25.85
CA VAL A 266 -0.90 4.55 -24.86
C VAL A 266 0.30 3.64 -24.54
N PHE A 267 0.05 2.36 -24.28
CA PHE A 267 1.11 1.40 -23.91
C PHE A 267 2.10 1.20 -25.07
N ASP A 268 1.64 1.17 -26.31
CA ASP A 268 2.49 1.03 -27.51
C ASP A 268 3.36 2.27 -27.73
N ILE A 269 2.78 3.48 -27.53
CA ILE A 269 3.51 4.74 -27.66
C ILE A 269 4.62 4.82 -26.62
N VAL A 270 4.30 4.55 -25.35
CA VAL A 270 5.30 4.55 -24.27
C VAL A 270 6.40 3.54 -24.56
N ARG A 271 6.04 2.32 -24.96
CA ARG A 271 6.98 1.25 -25.29
C ARG A 271 7.95 1.66 -26.40
N LYS A 272 7.44 2.22 -27.50
CA LYS A 272 8.24 2.64 -28.65
C LYS A 272 9.23 3.76 -28.30
N GLU A 273 8.79 4.75 -27.55
CA GLU A 273 9.67 5.84 -27.12
C GLU A 273 10.73 5.36 -26.12
N MET A 274 10.37 4.41 -25.25
CA MET A 274 11.33 3.76 -24.35
C MET A 274 12.33 2.86 -25.11
N GLU A 275 11.91 2.16 -26.15
CA GLU A 275 12.81 1.42 -27.05
C GLU A 275 13.86 2.34 -27.65
N CYS A 276 13.44 3.46 -28.24
CA CYS A 276 14.35 4.47 -28.77
C CYS A 276 15.32 5.00 -27.70
N ALA A 277 14.80 5.30 -26.50
CA ALA A 277 15.60 5.81 -25.40
C ALA A 277 16.65 4.79 -24.93
N VAL A 278 16.26 3.54 -24.66
CA VAL A 278 17.15 2.48 -24.17
C VAL A 278 18.15 2.05 -25.23
N LEU A 279 17.76 1.99 -26.51
CA LEU A 279 18.68 1.72 -27.63
C LEU A 279 19.77 2.80 -27.75
N SER A 280 19.44 4.07 -27.45
CA SER A 280 20.41 5.17 -27.50
C SER A 280 21.40 5.17 -26.33
N ASP A 281 20.96 4.78 -25.14
CA ASP A 281 21.76 4.67 -23.92
C ASP A 281 21.03 3.70 -22.95
N PRO A 282 21.53 2.47 -22.75
CA PRO A 282 20.89 1.49 -21.86
C PRO A 282 20.68 2.00 -20.43
N ARG A 283 21.50 2.95 -19.96
CA ARG A 283 21.33 3.58 -18.65
C ARG A 283 20.00 4.33 -18.52
N ASN A 284 19.36 4.68 -19.64
CA ASN A 284 18.03 5.29 -19.61
C ASN A 284 16.99 4.41 -18.88
N ALA A 285 17.13 3.08 -18.93
CA ALA A 285 16.27 2.19 -18.15
C ALA A 285 16.39 2.48 -16.65
N ALA A 286 17.61 2.47 -16.11
CA ALA A 286 17.87 2.77 -14.70
C ALA A 286 17.43 4.18 -14.30
N LYS A 287 17.59 5.18 -15.19
CA LYS A 287 17.13 6.57 -14.93
C LYS A 287 15.61 6.62 -14.72
N ILE A 288 14.84 5.93 -15.56
CA ILE A 288 13.37 5.93 -15.49
C ILE A 288 12.85 5.13 -14.29
N VAL A 289 13.41 3.95 -14.02
CA VAL A 289 13.05 3.16 -12.84
C VAL A 289 13.29 3.96 -11.56
N ARG A 290 14.45 4.61 -11.45
CA ARG A 290 14.75 5.49 -10.31
C ARG A 290 13.82 6.70 -10.25
N LEU A 291 13.50 7.33 -11.38
CA LEU A 291 12.56 8.46 -11.41
C LEU A 291 11.18 8.05 -10.89
N HIS A 292 10.70 6.86 -11.25
CA HIS A 292 9.44 6.32 -10.75
C HIS A 292 9.48 5.98 -9.25
N PHE A 293 10.55 5.35 -8.76
CA PHE A 293 10.75 5.13 -7.32
C PHE A 293 10.71 6.44 -6.53
N HIS A 294 11.39 7.48 -7.03
CA HIS A 294 11.45 8.78 -6.38
C HIS A 294 10.09 9.52 -6.40
N ASP A 295 9.27 9.34 -7.44
CA ASP A 295 7.88 9.81 -7.47
C ASP A 295 7.08 9.13 -6.36
N CYS A 296 7.00 7.79 -6.39
CA CYS A 296 6.14 7.04 -5.47
C CYS A 296 6.49 7.20 -3.99
N PHE A 297 7.76 7.42 -3.65
CA PHE A 297 8.21 7.59 -2.25
C PHE A 297 7.96 8.98 -1.68
N VAL A 298 7.54 9.94 -2.50
CA VAL A 298 7.25 11.31 -2.09
C VAL A 298 5.81 11.59 -2.50
N GLN A 299 4.91 11.71 -1.51
CA GLN A 299 3.48 11.97 -1.75
C GLN A 299 2.80 11.02 -2.77
N GLY A 300 3.29 9.80 -2.93
CA GLY A 300 2.71 8.80 -3.84
C GLY A 300 3.04 9.03 -5.31
N CYS A 301 2.70 8.07 -6.17
CA CYS A 301 2.97 8.14 -7.60
C CYS A 301 2.00 9.13 -8.27
N ASP A 302 2.32 10.42 -8.22
CA ASP A 302 1.45 11.50 -8.71
C ASP A 302 2.17 12.45 -9.69
N GLY A 303 3.35 12.07 -10.15
CA GLY A 303 4.15 12.86 -11.09
C GLY A 303 4.69 14.18 -10.50
N SER A 304 4.59 14.41 -9.20
CA SER A 304 5.11 15.61 -8.52
C SER A 304 6.60 15.81 -8.75
N ILE A 305 7.38 14.71 -8.82
CA ILE A 305 8.81 14.72 -9.13
C ILE A 305 9.14 15.36 -10.48
N LEU A 306 8.16 15.42 -11.40
CA LEU A 306 8.33 15.96 -12.75
C LEU A 306 8.15 17.48 -12.80
N LEU A 307 7.58 18.11 -11.78
CA LEU A 307 7.40 19.57 -11.72
C LEU A 307 8.75 20.30 -11.66
N ASP A 308 8.88 21.35 -12.48
CA ASP A 308 9.97 22.31 -12.40
C ASP A 308 9.62 23.42 -11.41
N ASP A 309 10.64 24.04 -10.81
CA ASP A 309 10.46 25.21 -9.94
C ASP A 309 9.77 26.35 -10.69
N THR A 310 8.84 27.02 -10.00
CA THR A 310 8.24 28.28 -10.42
C THR A 310 8.43 29.35 -9.34
N VAL A 311 7.90 30.55 -9.54
CA VAL A 311 7.95 31.62 -8.51
C VAL A 311 7.21 31.18 -7.23
N THR A 312 6.20 30.32 -7.35
CA THR A 312 5.32 29.92 -6.24
C THR A 312 5.45 28.45 -5.84
N LEU A 313 6.15 27.63 -6.63
CA LEU A 313 6.32 26.20 -6.39
C LEU A 313 7.79 25.82 -6.35
N LYS A 314 8.19 25.14 -5.27
CA LYS A 314 9.53 24.57 -5.13
C LYS A 314 9.47 23.08 -5.48
N GLY A 315 10.09 22.69 -6.59
CA GLY A 315 10.07 21.33 -7.09
C GLY A 315 11.03 20.41 -6.34
N GLU A 316 10.75 19.10 -6.43
CA GLU A 316 11.53 18.06 -5.76
C GLU A 316 12.89 17.80 -6.43
N LYS A 317 13.07 18.20 -7.68
CA LYS A 317 14.32 18.00 -8.43
C LYS A 317 15.55 18.65 -7.75
N LYS A 318 15.32 19.63 -6.88
CA LYS A 318 16.37 20.31 -6.10
C LYS A 318 16.61 19.70 -4.72
N ALA A 319 15.83 18.70 -4.28
CA ALA A 319 16.07 18.00 -3.02
C ALA A 319 17.44 17.31 -3.02
N ALA A 320 18.04 17.08 -1.85
CA ALA A 320 19.42 16.63 -1.71
C ALA A 320 19.71 15.33 -2.47
N ASN A 321 18.77 14.38 -2.48
CA ASN A 321 18.89 13.09 -3.16
C ASN A 321 18.62 13.15 -4.67
N ASN A 322 18.06 14.28 -5.15
CA ASN A 322 17.64 14.48 -6.53
C ASN A 322 18.61 15.40 -7.29
N ILE A 323 19.09 16.46 -6.64
CA ILE A 323 19.91 17.49 -7.29
C ILE A 323 21.22 16.91 -7.83
N ASN A 324 21.53 17.22 -9.10
CA ASN A 324 22.70 16.71 -9.82
C ASN A 324 22.81 15.17 -9.87
N SER A 325 21.70 14.47 -9.65
CA SER A 325 21.65 13.00 -9.53
C SER A 325 20.52 12.41 -10.37
N LEU A 326 19.29 12.87 -10.15
CA LEU A 326 18.10 12.40 -10.86
C LEU A 326 18.12 12.88 -12.32
N LYS A 327 17.82 11.98 -13.24
CA LYS A 327 17.80 12.21 -14.69
C LYS A 327 16.60 11.46 -15.29
N GLY A 328 16.24 11.74 -16.53
CA GLY A 328 15.21 11.00 -17.27
C GLY A 328 13.93 11.78 -17.55
N SER A 329 13.70 12.94 -16.91
CA SER A 329 12.48 13.75 -17.16
C SER A 329 12.30 14.14 -18.64
N ALA A 330 13.39 14.37 -19.37
CA ALA A 330 13.32 14.66 -20.81
C ALA A 330 12.80 13.50 -21.67
N ILE A 331 12.94 12.25 -21.21
CA ILE A 331 12.35 11.08 -21.86
C ILE A 331 10.85 11.06 -21.60
N VAL A 332 10.44 11.34 -20.35
CA VAL A 332 9.02 11.47 -19.98
C VAL A 332 8.35 12.59 -20.77
N ASP A 333 9.00 13.74 -20.94
CA ASP A 333 8.49 14.84 -21.77
C ASP A 333 8.29 14.43 -23.23
N ARG A 334 9.23 13.65 -23.79
CA ARG A 334 9.13 13.16 -25.17
C ARG A 334 7.94 12.21 -25.32
N ILE A 335 7.80 11.25 -24.40
CA ILE A 335 6.67 10.32 -24.37
C ILE A 335 5.37 11.11 -24.26
N LYS A 336 5.32 12.08 -23.33
CA LYS A 336 4.15 12.94 -23.14
C LYS A 336 3.76 13.68 -24.40
N ASN A 337 4.71 14.26 -25.13
CA ASN A 337 4.41 14.95 -26.38
C ASN A 337 3.81 14.02 -27.44
N MET A 338 4.30 12.78 -27.55
CA MET A 338 3.73 11.78 -28.46
C MET A 338 2.33 11.37 -28.02
N VAL A 339 2.14 11.10 -26.73
CA VAL A 339 0.83 10.74 -26.17
C VAL A 339 -0.19 11.88 -26.33
N GLU A 340 0.19 13.14 -26.10
CA GLU A 340 -0.70 14.29 -26.31
C GLU A 340 -1.04 14.52 -27.79
N SER A 341 -0.19 14.09 -28.73
CA SER A 341 -0.49 14.18 -30.17
C SER A 341 -1.54 13.17 -30.63
N GLU A 342 -1.62 12.02 -29.94
CA GLU A 342 -2.57 10.94 -30.26
C GLU A 342 -3.83 11.00 -29.39
N CYS A 343 -3.67 11.33 -28.10
CA CYS A 343 -4.72 11.32 -27.08
C CYS A 343 -4.66 12.59 -26.21
N PRO A 344 -5.04 13.77 -26.75
CA PRO A 344 -4.87 15.04 -26.05
C PRO A 344 -5.61 15.10 -24.72
N GLY A 345 -4.90 15.43 -23.63
CA GLY A 345 -5.46 15.62 -22.29
C GLY A 345 -6.03 14.36 -21.64
N VAL A 346 -5.65 13.16 -22.11
CA VAL A 346 -6.20 11.89 -21.59
C VAL A 346 -5.30 11.27 -20.53
N VAL A 347 -4.01 11.12 -20.82
CA VAL A 347 -3.08 10.30 -20.02
C VAL A 347 -2.23 11.16 -19.10
N SER A 348 -2.24 10.87 -17.79
CA SER A 348 -1.42 11.61 -16.82
C SER A 348 0.08 11.34 -16.98
N CYS A 349 0.90 12.30 -16.53
CA CYS A 349 2.35 12.11 -16.48
C CYS A 349 2.77 11.04 -15.46
N ALA A 350 2.03 10.92 -14.36
CA ALA A 350 2.21 9.85 -13.38
C ALA A 350 2.07 8.45 -14.00
N ASP A 351 1.03 8.22 -14.83
CA ASP A 351 0.87 6.95 -15.53
C ASP A 351 1.92 6.74 -16.62
N ILE A 352 2.29 7.79 -17.37
CA ILE A 352 3.38 7.69 -18.35
C ILE A 352 4.68 7.24 -17.68
N LEU A 353 5.03 7.82 -16.54
CA LEU A 353 6.23 7.44 -15.78
C LEU A 353 6.16 5.99 -15.30
N THR A 354 5.01 5.56 -14.78
CA THR A 354 4.77 4.20 -14.30
C THR A 354 4.89 3.17 -15.44
N ILE A 355 4.24 3.41 -16.58
CA ILE A 355 4.32 2.53 -17.76
C ILE A 355 5.76 2.49 -18.29
N ALA A 356 6.43 3.64 -18.37
CA ALA A 356 7.80 3.75 -18.84
C ALA A 356 8.79 2.98 -17.94
N ALA A 357 8.55 2.93 -16.63
CA ALA A 357 9.37 2.15 -15.69
C ALA A 357 9.26 0.64 -15.93
N ARG A 358 8.07 0.13 -16.26
CA ARG A 358 7.91 -1.26 -16.70
C ARG A 358 8.69 -1.53 -17.97
N ASP A 359 8.48 -0.71 -19.00
CA ASP A 359 9.11 -0.93 -20.29
C ASP A 359 10.63 -0.79 -20.23
N ALA A 360 11.14 0.15 -19.41
CA ALA A 360 12.55 0.28 -19.08
C ALA A 360 13.16 -1.05 -18.62
N VAL A 361 12.55 -1.71 -17.63
CA VAL A 361 13.05 -2.97 -17.06
C VAL A 361 13.03 -4.11 -18.07
N ILE A 362 11.92 -4.26 -18.81
CA ILE A 362 11.78 -5.30 -19.83
C ILE A 362 12.85 -5.12 -20.93
N LEU A 363 13.11 -3.89 -21.36
CA LEU A 363 14.06 -3.60 -22.45
C LEU A 363 15.50 -3.95 -22.11
N VAL A 364 15.83 -4.06 -20.84
CA VAL A 364 17.14 -4.53 -20.36
C VAL A 364 17.07 -5.93 -19.77
N GLY A 365 16.07 -6.75 -20.13
CA GLY A 365 16.02 -8.18 -19.82
C GLY A 365 15.33 -8.56 -18.50
N GLY A 366 14.74 -7.60 -17.79
CA GLY A 366 14.01 -7.85 -16.55
C GLY A 366 12.57 -8.35 -16.77
N PRO A 367 11.80 -8.55 -15.69
CA PRO A 367 10.49 -9.17 -15.76
C PRO A 367 9.39 -8.22 -16.26
N TYR A 368 8.31 -8.83 -16.75
CA TYR A 368 7.06 -8.14 -17.03
C TYR A 368 6.16 -8.09 -15.78
N TRP A 369 5.35 -7.03 -15.69
CA TRP A 369 4.21 -6.97 -14.79
C TRP A 369 3.11 -6.10 -15.41
N ASP A 370 1.87 -6.36 -15.02
CA ASP A 370 0.75 -5.51 -15.39
C ASP A 370 0.82 -4.19 -14.62
N VAL A 371 0.54 -3.08 -15.30
CA VAL A 371 0.59 -1.73 -14.71
C VAL A 371 -0.83 -1.22 -14.57
N PRO A 372 -1.42 -1.27 -13.35
CA PRO A 372 -2.64 -0.53 -13.06
C PRO A 372 -2.42 0.95 -13.34
N VAL A 373 -3.34 1.56 -14.08
CA VAL A 373 -3.31 2.95 -14.54
C VAL A 373 -4.58 3.69 -14.12
N GLY A 374 -4.55 5.00 -14.25
CA GLY A 374 -5.63 5.92 -13.84
C GLY A 374 -5.17 6.99 -12.86
N ARG A 375 -3.87 7.09 -12.55
CA ARG A 375 -3.31 8.10 -11.63
C ARG A 375 -3.58 9.51 -12.16
N LYS A 376 -3.70 10.46 -11.24
CA LYS A 376 -3.80 11.90 -11.55
C LYS A 376 -2.53 12.61 -11.16
N ASP A 377 -2.20 13.64 -11.94
CA ASP A 377 -1.01 14.45 -11.73
C ASP A 377 -1.24 15.45 -10.59
N SER A 378 -0.31 15.52 -9.66
CA SER A 378 -0.35 16.52 -8.60
C SER A 378 -0.13 17.94 -9.13
N VAL A 379 -0.79 18.88 -8.47
CA VAL A 379 -0.62 20.32 -8.67
C VAL A 379 0.43 20.93 -7.73
N THR A 380 1.02 20.11 -6.86
CA THR A 380 2.07 20.49 -5.90
C THR A 380 3.25 19.52 -5.96
N ALA A 381 4.37 19.93 -5.38
CA ALA A 381 5.54 19.08 -5.15
C ALA A 381 5.99 19.24 -3.70
N ASN A 382 6.63 18.21 -3.14
CA ASN A 382 7.04 18.22 -1.73
C ASN A 382 8.54 18.01 -1.55
N PHE A 383 9.27 19.12 -1.72
CA PHE A 383 10.72 19.18 -1.53
C PHE A 383 11.18 18.67 -0.16
N ASP A 384 10.46 19.00 0.92
CA ASP A 384 10.88 18.63 2.28
C ASP A 384 10.69 17.13 2.50
N LEU A 385 9.56 16.58 2.07
CA LEU A 385 9.29 15.14 2.12
C LEU A 385 10.29 14.35 1.27
N ALA A 386 10.71 14.88 0.11
CA ALA A 386 11.78 14.27 -0.69
C ALA A 386 13.11 14.18 0.07
N ASN A 387 13.42 15.14 0.95
CA ASN A 387 14.63 15.08 1.79
C ASN A 387 14.52 14.10 2.96
N THR A 388 13.30 13.84 3.46
CA THR A 388 13.10 12.97 4.63
C THR A 388 12.77 11.53 4.28
N ASN A 389 11.94 11.30 3.26
CA ASN A 389 11.40 9.98 2.94
C ASN A 389 12.30 9.14 2.04
N LEU A 390 13.10 9.77 1.18
CA LEU A 390 13.99 9.03 0.28
C LEU A 390 15.13 8.39 1.10
N PRO A 391 15.37 7.08 0.97
CA PRO A 391 16.54 6.42 1.58
C PRO A 391 17.84 7.01 1.02
N THR A 392 18.83 7.17 1.90
CA THR A 392 20.19 7.60 1.53
C THR A 392 21.17 6.42 1.53
N PRO A 393 22.26 6.48 0.75
CA PRO A 393 23.19 5.35 0.62
C PRO A 393 23.96 5.01 1.91
N GLU A 394 24.05 5.94 2.86
CA GLU A 394 24.73 5.77 4.16
C GLU A 394 23.79 5.38 5.31
N GLU A 395 22.47 5.31 5.08
CA GLU A 395 21.52 4.91 6.12
C GLU A 395 21.69 3.46 6.56
N THR A 396 21.35 3.19 7.82
CA THR A 396 21.37 1.83 8.37
C THR A 396 20.20 1.00 7.85
N LEU A 397 20.35 -0.33 7.86
CA LEU A 397 19.30 -1.24 7.39
C LEU A 397 17.94 -0.97 8.04
N LEU A 398 17.91 -0.75 9.36
CA LEU A 398 16.66 -0.50 10.10
C LEU A 398 15.99 0.82 9.70
N SER A 399 16.77 1.85 9.38
CA SER A 399 16.22 3.13 8.86
C SER A 399 15.56 2.93 7.50
N ILE A 400 16.21 2.18 6.61
CA ILE A 400 15.68 1.88 5.28
C ILE A 400 14.39 1.04 5.40
N ILE A 401 14.40 -0.01 6.23
CA ILE A 401 13.20 -0.83 6.49
C ILE A 401 12.05 0.06 6.99
N ALA A 402 12.31 0.96 7.95
CA ALA A 402 11.28 1.85 8.48
C ALA A 402 10.66 2.76 7.40
N LYS A 403 11.48 3.28 6.47
CA LYS A 403 11.01 4.09 5.34
C LYS A 403 10.15 3.29 4.37
N PHE A 404 10.52 2.04 4.05
CA PHE A 404 9.68 1.19 3.20
C PHE A 404 8.36 0.80 3.88
N LEU A 405 8.40 0.45 5.18
CA LEU A 405 7.20 0.14 5.96
C LEU A 405 6.26 1.34 6.05
N TYR A 406 6.81 2.56 6.16
CA TYR A 406 6.03 3.80 6.13
C TYR A 406 5.26 3.98 4.81
N GLN A 407 5.83 3.52 3.69
CA GLN A 407 5.17 3.48 2.38
C GLN A 407 4.24 2.27 2.19
N GLY A 408 4.05 1.44 3.21
CA GLY A 408 3.25 0.21 3.11
C GLY A 408 3.95 -0.95 2.38
N LEU A 409 5.27 -0.87 2.19
CA LEU A 409 6.08 -1.90 1.55
C LEU A 409 6.79 -2.75 2.61
N SER A 410 6.74 -4.08 2.46
CA SER A 410 7.36 -5.02 3.40
C SER A 410 8.90 -5.08 3.26
N VAL A 411 9.57 -5.77 4.18
CA VAL A 411 11.01 -6.07 4.07
C VAL A 411 11.30 -6.84 2.79
N THR A 412 10.45 -7.79 2.42
CA THR A 412 10.53 -8.51 1.15
C THR A 412 10.45 -7.58 -0.06
N ASP A 413 9.53 -6.61 -0.02
CA ASP A 413 9.41 -5.61 -1.09
C ASP A 413 10.65 -4.72 -1.18
N MET A 414 11.20 -4.30 -0.04
CA MET A 414 12.44 -3.53 0.03
C MET A 414 13.61 -4.28 -0.63
N VAL A 415 13.85 -5.54 -0.27
CA VAL A 415 14.98 -6.31 -0.81
C VAL A 415 14.81 -6.57 -2.31
N ALA A 416 13.58 -6.81 -2.76
CA ALA A 416 13.30 -6.99 -4.19
C ALA A 416 13.53 -5.68 -4.96
N LEU A 417 12.94 -4.56 -4.51
CA LEU A 417 13.08 -3.26 -5.16
C LEU A 417 14.52 -2.74 -5.17
N ALA A 418 15.31 -3.00 -4.12
CA ALA A 418 16.74 -2.72 -4.10
C ALA A 418 17.50 -3.47 -5.22
N GLY A 419 16.96 -4.61 -5.69
CA GLY A 419 17.46 -5.33 -6.86
C GLY A 419 17.49 -4.51 -8.15
N ALA A 420 16.77 -3.37 -8.24
CA ALA A 420 16.91 -2.44 -9.35
C ALA A 420 18.33 -1.86 -9.50
N HIS A 421 19.15 -1.92 -8.44
CA HIS A 421 20.58 -1.59 -8.48
C HIS A 421 21.43 -2.57 -9.31
N THR A 422 20.85 -3.65 -9.86
CA THR A 422 21.47 -4.48 -10.90
C THR A 422 21.83 -3.69 -12.17
N ILE A 423 21.17 -2.55 -12.41
CA ILE A 423 21.47 -1.63 -13.51
C ILE A 423 21.79 -0.22 -13.02
N GLY A 424 22.48 0.56 -13.85
CA GLY A 424 22.71 1.99 -13.60
C GLY A 424 24.05 2.29 -12.93
N MET A 425 24.17 3.51 -12.40
CA MET A 425 25.47 4.04 -11.96
C MET A 425 25.33 4.87 -10.68
N ALA A 426 26.32 4.79 -9.79
CA ALA A 426 26.47 5.66 -8.63
C ALA A 426 27.61 6.68 -8.80
N GLN A 427 27.44 7.84 -8.18
CA GLN A 427 28.50 8.85 -8.03
C GLN A 427 29.41 8.49 -6.86
N CYS A 428 30.70 8.78 -6.99
CA CYS A 428 31.74 8.56 -5.99
C CYS A 428 31.37 9.08 -4.59
N LYS A 429 30.73 10.25 -4.51
CA LYS A 429 30.27 10.81 -3.23
C LYS A 429 29.37 9.87 -2.41
N ASN A 430 28.62 8.98 -3.07
CA ASN A 430 27.64 8.08 -2.44
C ASN A 430 28.24 6.75 -1.93
N PHE A 431 29.50 6.44 -2.29
CA PHE A 431 30.15 5.19 -1.87
C PHE A 431 31.55 5.40 -1.29
N ARG A 432 32.08 6.62 -1.29
CA ARG A 432 33.41 6.92 -0.75
C ARG A 432 33.57 6.48 0.70
N SER A 433 32.57 6.75 1.54
CA SER A 433 32.54 6.35 2.95
C SER A 433 32.71 4.84 3.12
N ARG A 434 32.07 4.05 2.24
CA ARG A 434 32.19 2.60 2.23
C ARG A 434 33.58 2.14 1.80
N ILE A 435 34.09 2.58 0.65
CA ILE A 435 35.36 2.06 0.10
C ILE A 435 36.62 2.47 0.89
N TYR A 436 36.53 3.49 1.76
CA TYR A 436 37.61 3.92 2.66
C TYR A 436 37.33 3.71 4.16
N GLY A 437 36.19 3.11 4.52
CA GLY A 437 35.83 2.82 5.91
C GLY A 437 35.11 1.48 6.07
N GLY A 438 33.92 1.36 5.49
CA GLY A 438 33.04 0.18 5.67
C GLY A 438 33.47 -1.11 4.97
N PHE A 439 34.35 -1.05 3.97
CA PHE A 439 34.82 -2.24 3.24
C PHE A 439 35.80 -3.10 4.07
N ASP A 440 36.43 -2.53 5.10
CA ASP A 440 37.34 -3.28 5.95
C ASP A 440 36.62 -4.16 6.99
N THR A 441 35.35 -3.86 7.27
CA THR A 441 34.48 -4.64 8.16
C THR A 441 33.61 -5.66 7.43
N THR A 442 33.64 -5.70 6.08
CA THR A 442 32.95 -6.73 5.30
C THR A 442 33.67 -8.08 5.45
N PRO A 443 32.98 -9.15 5.87
CA PRO A 443 33.62 -10.41 6.29
C PRO A 443 34.22 -11.25 5.16
N LEU A 444 34.04 -10.87 3.89
CA LEU A 444 34.61 -11.58 2.74
C LEU A 444 35.66 -10.71 2.03
N LYS A 445 36.93 -10.92 2.39
CA LYS A 445 38.08 -10.45 1.60
C LYS A 445 38.63 -11.62 0.81
N ASN A 446 38.39 -11.59 -0.50
CA ASN A 446 39.00 -12.50 -1.48
C ASN A 446 39.72 -11.67 -2.57
N PRO A 447 40.62 -12.27 -3.37
CA PRO A 447 41.37 -11.53 -4.39
C PRO A 447 40.51 -10.77 -5.42
N ILE A 448 39.29 -11.26 -5.70
CA ILE A 448 38.34 -10.62 -6.63
C ILE A 448 37.78 -9.34 -5.98
N SER A 449 37.29 -9.43 -4.75
CA SER A 449 36.77 -8.30 -3.98
C SER A 449 37.84 -7.21 -3.73
N GLU A 450 39.11 -7.59 -3.59
CA GLU A 450 40.23 -6.65 -3.47
C GLU A 450 40.50 -5.92 -4.78
N SER A 451 40.45 -6.64 -5.92
CA SER A 451 40.55 -6.03 -7.24
C SER A 451 39.40 -5.07 -7.52
N HIS A 452 38.16 -5.48 -7.18
CA HIS A 452 36.98 -4.61 -7.29
C HIS A 452 37.13 -3.34 -6.44
N LEU A 453 37.54 -3.47 -5.17
CA LEU A 453 37.81 -2.33 -4.30
C LEU A 453 38.89 -1.40 -4.86
N SER A 454 39.97 -1.96 -5.41
CA SER A 454 41.03 -1.19 -6.06
C SER A 454 40.50 -0.42 -7.26
N ASN A 455 39.64 -1.03 -8.07
CA ASN A 455 38.98 -0.36 -9.19
C ASN A 455 38.10 0.79 -8.71
N LEU A 456 37.27 0.58 -7.68
CA LEU A 456 36.44 1.64 -7.09
C LEU A 456 37.30 2.81 -6.56
N ARG A 457 38.41 2.52 -5.88
CA ARG A 457 39.35 3.53 -5.37
C ARG A 457 40.07 4.29 -6.49
N SER A 458 40.29 3.66 -7.64
CA SER A 458 40.86 4.34 -8.82
C SER A 458 39.89 5.37 -9.42
N VAL A 459 38.59 5.08 -9.39
CA VAL A 459 37.53 5.99 -9.85
C VAL A 459 37.20 7.06 -8.81
N CYS A 460 37.33 6.71 -7.52
CA CYS A 460 36.92 7.54 -6.40
C CYS A 460 38.09 7.73 -5.42
N PRO A 461 38.97 8.72 -5.65
CA PRO A 461 40.09 9.00 -4.76
C PRO A 461 39.65 9.39 -3.34
N ALA A 462 40.49 9.08 -2.34
CA ALA A 462 40.23 9.37 -0.92
C ALA A 462 40.13 10.87 -0.64
N VAL A 463 41.00 11.66 -1.28
CA VAL A 463 41.11 13.11 -1.14
C VAL A 463 41.38 13.73 -2.51
N GLY A 464 41.06 15.02 -2.68
CA GLY A 464 41.44 15.78 -3.88
C GLY A 464 40.42 15.81 -5.02
N GLY A 465 39.17 15.39 -4.79
CA GLY A 465 38.05 15.57 -5.72
C GLY A 465 37.43 14.26 -6.23
N GLY A 466 36.78 14.33 -7.40
CA GLY A 466 36.17 13.16 -8.06
C GLY A 466 34.76 12.81 -7.61
N ASP A 467 34.07 13.65 -6.82
CA ASP A 467 32.71 13.38 -6.32
C ASP A 467 31.70 13.01 -7.41
N ASN A 468 31.86 13.61 -8.59
CA ASN A 468 30.99 13.41 -9.75
C ASN A 468 31.41 12.22 -10.64
N ASN A 469 32.55 11.58 -10.36
CA ASN A 469 32.94 10.37 -11.08
C ASN A 469 31.91 9.28 -10.81
N ILE A 470 31.61 8.48 -11.82
CA ILE A 470 30.58 7.45 -11.75
C ILE A 470 31.17 6.06 -11.96
N THR A 471 30.58 5.08 -11.30
CA THR A 471 30.83 3.65 -11.51
C THR A 471 29.49 2.94 -11.70
N ALA A 472 29.50 1.78 -12.34
CA ALA A 472 28.33 0.93 -12.41
C ALA A 472 27.94 0.43 -11.01
N MET A 473 26.64 0.31 -10.77
CA MET A 473 26.10 -0.29 -9.54
C MET A 473 26.36 -1.80 -9.51
N ASP A 474 26.24 -2.42 -10.68
CA ASP A 474 26.64 -3.79 -10.94
C ASP A 474 27.76 -3.79 -11.98
N TYR A 475 28.95 -4.33 -11.64
CA TYR A 475 30.06 -4.37 -12.59
C TYR A 475 30.10 -5.66 -13.43
N LEU A 476 29.33 -6.69 -13.06
CA LEU A 476 29.27 -7.95 -13.79
C LEU A 476 28.40 -7.78 -15.03
N THR A 477 27.22 -7.19 -14.89
CA THR A 477 26.27 -7.01 -15.98
C THR A 477 25.61 -5.61 -15.96
N PRO A 478 26.38 -4.52 -16.10
CA PRO A 478 25.95 -3.13 -15.83
C PRO A 478 24.71 -2.61 -16.60
N ASN A 479 24.33 -3.31 -17.67
CA ASN A 479 23.22 -2.96 -18.56
C ASN A 479 22.16 -4.06 -18.68
N LEU A 480 22.25 -5.15 -17.91
CA LEU A 480 21.30 -6.26 -17.91
C LEU A 480 20.58 -6.29 -16.56
N PHE A 481 19.26 -6.33 -16.58
CA PHE A 481 18.47 -6.49 -15.37
C PHE A 481 18.41 -7.98 -15.01
N ASP A 482 19.28 -8.41 -14.11
CA ASP A 482 19.38 -9.78 -13.63
C ASP A 482 19.61 -9.84 -12.11
N ASN A 483 19.91 -11.01 -11.57
CA ASN A 483 20.15 -11.21 -10.14
C ASN A 483 21.62 -11.10 -9.69
N SER A 484 22.53 -10.66 -10.56
CA SER A 484 23.97 -10.55 -10.24
C SER A 484 24.24 -9.53 -9.12
N PHE A 485 23.39 -8.50 -8.99
CA PHE A 485 23.36 -7.62 -7.81
C PHE A 485 23.42 -8.40 -6.49
N TYR A 486 22.57 -9.42 -6.32
CA TYR A 486 22.55 -10.20 -5.09
C TYR A 486 23.79 -11.08 -4.93
N GLN A 487 24.37 -11.58 -6.04
CA GLN A 487 25.63 -12.33 -6.03
C GLN A 487 26.79 -11.45 -5.56
N LEU A 488 26.83 -10.18 -5.96
CA LEU A 488 27.79 -9.19 -5.47
C LEU A 488 27.66 -8.99 -3.96
N LEU A 489 26.43 -8.89 -3.43
CA LEU A 489 26.22 -8.75 -1.99
C LEU A 489 26.73 -9.95 -1.20
N LEU A 490 26.53 -11.18 -1.70
CA LEU A 490 27.06 -12.40 -1.08
C LEU A 490 28.59 -12.39 -0.97
N ASN A 491 29.26 -11.75 -1.93
CA ASN A 491 30.71 -11.63 -2.00
C ASN A 491 31.27 -10.41 -1.24
N GLY A 492 30.42 -9.58 -0.64
CA GLY A 492 30.85 -8.35 0.03
C GLY A 492 31.16 -7.19 -0.94
N GLU A 493 30.72 -7.30 -2.19
CA GLU A 493 31.08 -6.44 -3.32
C GLU A 493 30.01 -5.38 -3.64
N GLY A 494 28.99 -5.20 -2.79
CA GLY A 494 27.99 -4.14 -2.99
C GLY A 494 28.65 -2.75 -2.98
N VAL A 495 28.26 -1.88 -3.92
CA VAL A 495 28.86 -0.54 -4.09
C VAL A 495 28.44 0.42 -2.98
N LEU A 496 27.14 0.52 -2.70
CA LEU A 496 26.63 1.39 -1.63
C LEU A 496 26.65 0.67 -0.28
N ASN A 497 26.71 1.45 0.79
CA ASN A 497 26.64 0.88 2.14
C ASN A 497 25.26 0.27 2.41
N SER A 498 24.18 0.99 2.04
CA SER A 498 22.80 0.52 2.10
C SER A 498 22.60 -0.85 1.46
N ASP A 499 23.25 -1.10 0.32
CA ASP A 499 23.12 -2.37 -0.39
C ASP A 499 23.77 -3.51 0.40
N GLN A 500 25.02 -3.30 0.83
CA GLN A 500 25.78 -4.31 1.55
C GLN A 500 25.20 -4.62 2.93
N GLU A 501 24.58 -3.63 3.58
CA GLU A 501 23.88 -3.81 4.86
C GLU A 501 22.77 -4.88 4.77
N MET A 502 22.08 -5.01 3.63
CA MET A 502 21.03 -6.03 3.47
C MET A 502 21.54 -7.46 3.70
N TYR A 503 22.81 -7.73 3.39
CA TYR A 503 23.42 -9.04 3.61
C TYR A 503 24.26 -9.09 4.90
N SER A 504 25.05 -8.05 5.16
CA SER A 504 26.08 -8.06 6.20
C SER A 504 25.61 -7.56 7.57
N SER A 505 24.49 -6.86 7.66
CA SER A 505 24.00 -6.32 8.94
C SER A 505 23.63 -7.42 9.93
N LEU A 506 24.00 -7.26 11.21
CA LEU A 506 23.65 -8.21 12.27
C LEU A 506 22.13 -8.32 12.50
N PHE A 507 21.40 -7.24 12.20
CA PHE A 507 19.95 -7.17 12.35
C PHE A 507 19.19 -7.63 11.09
N GLY A 508 19.89 -7.92 9.99
CA GLY A 508 19.32 -8.27 8.70
C GLY A 508 19.09 -9.77 8.51
N ILE A 509 18.54 -10.50 9.49
CA ILE A 509 18.33 -11.96 9.36
C ILE A 509 17.42 -12.27 8.17
N GLU A 510 16.25 -11.62 8.11
CA GLU A 510 15.28 -11.78 7.02
C GLU A 510 15.86 -11.31 5.67
N THR A 511 16.48 -10.13 5.64
CA THR A 511 17.05 -9.57 4.41
C THR A 511 18.19 -10.43 3.86
N ARG A 512 19.01 -11.02 4.73
CA ARG A 512 20.10 -11.93 4.34
C ARG A 512 19.58 -13.20 3.68
N GLU A 513 18.50 -13.78 4.21
CA GLU A 513 17.90 -14.98 3.60
C GLU A 513 17.23 -14.66 2.25
N LEU A 514 16.61 -13.48 2.12
CA LEU A 514 16.08 -12.99 0.84
C LEU A 514 17.20 -12.75 -0.18
N VAL A 515 18.32 -12.12 0.21
CA VAL A 515 19.48 -11.93 -0.68
C VAL A 515 20.03 -13.27 -1.17
N LYS A 516 20.19 -14.25 -0.28
CA LYS A 516 20.62 -15.61 -0.69
C LYS A 516 19.63 -16.27 -1.65
N LYS A 517 18.33 -16.14 -1.36
CA LYS A 517 17.26 -16.68 -2.21
C LYS A 517 17.33 -16.08 -3.62
N TYR A 518 17.39 -14.77 -3.74
CA TYR A 518 17.42 -14.09 -5.03
C TYR A 518 18.73 -14.29 -5.79
N ALA A 519 19.86 -14.43 -5.10
CA ALA A 519 21.12 -14.81 -5.73
C ALA A 519 21.09 -16.23 -6.32
N ALA A 520 20.38 -17.17 -5.67
CA ALA A 520 20.28 -18.56 -6.10
C ALA A 520 19.17 -18.81 -7.13
N ASP A 521 18.10 -18.02 -7.09
CA ASP A 521 16.91 -18.19 -7.92
C ASP A 521 16.50 -16.86 -8.60
N PRO A 522 16.94 -16.63 -9.85
CA PRO A 522 16.56 -15.45 -10.62
C PRO A 522 15.05 -15.32 -10.84
N LEU A 523 14.31 -16.43 -10.93
CA LEU A 523 12.87 -16.40 -11.15
C LEU A 523 12.14 -15.93 -9.89
N ALA A 524 12.59 -16.35 -8.71
CA ALA A 524 12.05 -15.85 -7.45
C ALA A 524 12.31 -14.35 -7.26
N PHE A 525 13.47 -13.85 -7.70
CA PHE A 525 13.75 -12.41 -7.73
C PHE A 525 12.77 -11.68 -8.66
N PHE A 526 12.67 -12.13 -9.90
CA PHE A 526 11.81 -11.52 -10.92
C PHE A 526 10.34 -11.50 -10.53
N GLN A 527 9.83 -12.61 -9.98
CA GLN A 527 8.46 -12.67 -9.47
C GLN A 527 8.24 -11.63 -8.37
N GLN A 528 9.12 -11.59 -7.36
CA GLN A 528 8.96 -10.62 -6.28
C GLN A 528 9.11 -9.19 -6.78
N PHE A 529 10.07 -8.92 -7.66
CA PHE A 529 10.31 -7.59 -8.22
C PHE A 529 9.05 -7.08 -8.94
N SER A 530 8.42 -7.91 -9.78
CA SER A 530 7.15 -7.60 -10.44
C SER A 530 6.03 -7.27 -9.43
N GLU A 531 5.84 -8.11 -8.41
CA GLU A 531 4.83 -7.87 -7.37
C GLU A 531 5.10 -6.58 -6.59
N SER A 532 6.36 -6.32 -6.23
CA SER A 532 6.76 -5.15 -5.45
C SER A 532 6.70 -3.86 -6.28
N MET A 533 6.98 -3.91 -7.59
CA MET A 533 6.78 -2.78 -8.51
C MET A 533 5.30 -2.43 -8.64
N VAL A 534 4.39 -3.42 -8.70
CA VAL A 534 2.95 -3.17 -8.68
C VAL A 534 2.52 -2.52 -7.36
N LYS A 535 2.97 -3.04 -6.22
CA LYS A 535 2.67 -2.44 -4.90
C LYS A 535 3.18 -1.02 -4.79
N MET A 536 4.43 -0.77 -5.18
CA MET A 536 5.03 0.57 -5.16
C MET A 536 4.28 1.52 -6.09
N GLY A 537 3.95 1.09 -7.31
CA GLY A 537 3.15 1.87 -8.25
C GLY A 537 1.75 2.18 -7.73
N ASN A 538 1.19 1.34 -6.86
CA ASN A 538 -0.11 1.55 -6.23
C ASN A 538 -0.06 2.44 -4.98
N ILE A 539 1.09 3.00 -4.62
CA ILE A 539 1.18 4.05 -3.61
C ILE A 539 0.57 5.32 -4.23
N THR A 540 -0.64 5.64 -3.82
CA THR A 540 -1.44 6.76 -4.32
C THR A 540 -1.60 7.84 -3.26
N ASN A 541 -1.76 9.08 -3.72
CA ASN A 541 -2.22 10.19 -2.90
C ASN A 541 -3.66 10.53 -3.26
N SER A 542 -4.55 10.36 -2.29
CA SER A 542 -5.98 10.61 -2.43
C SER A 542 -6.30 12.05 -2.80
N GLU A 543 -5.47 13.02 -2.39
CA GLU A 543 -5.63 14.43 -2.75
C GLU A 543 -5.44 14.67 -4.25
N SER A 544 -4.53 13.93 -4.89
CA SER A 544 -4.27 14.02 -6.33
C SER A 544 -5.48 13.57 -7.15
N PHE A 545 -6.36 12.72 -6.62
CA PHE A 545 -7.60 12.36 -7.31
C PHE A 545 -8.74 13.37 -7.14
N ILE A 546 -8.66 14.24 -6.14
CA ILE A 546 -9.64 15.33 -5.94
C ILE A 546 -9.21 16.59 -6.69
N THR A 547 -7.95 16.97 -6.51
CA THR A 547 -7.41 18.27 -6.94
C THR A 547 -6.43 18.17 -8.09
N GLY A 548 -5.92 16.97 -8.36
CA GLY A 548 -4.99 16.73 -9.43
C GLY A 548 -5.65 16.72 -10.80
N GLU A 549 -4.81 16.67 -11.82
CA GLU A 549 -5.20 16.91 -13.19
C GLU A 549 -4.57 15.91 -14.16
N VAL A 550 -4.82 16.10 -15.45
CA VAL A 550 -4.00 15.51 -16.51
C VAL A 550 -3.18 16.65 -17.08
N ARG A 551 -1.91 16.75 -16.70
CA ARG A 551 -1.03 17.83 -17.19
C ARG A 551 -0.80 17.65 -18.67
N LYS A 552 -0.82 18.74 -19.45
CA LYS A 552 -0.42 18.71 -20.87
C LYS A 552 1.09 18.70 -21.03
N ASN A 553 1.79 19.31 -20.08
CA ASN A 553 3.25 19.32 -19.98
C ASN A 553 3.64 18.84 -18.58
N CYS A 554 4.42 17.76 -18.49
CA CYS A 554 4.78 17.16 -17.20
C CYS A 554 5.62 18.05 -16.28
N ARG A 555 6.10 19.19 -16.76
CA ARG A 555 6.92 20.13 -15.98
C ARG A 555 6.10 21.17 -15.23
N PHE A 556 4.86 21.42 -15.65
CA PHE A 556 4.06 22.52 -15.14
C PHE A 556 2.61 22.12 -14.94
N VAL A 557 1.99 22.68 -13.91
CA VAL A 557 0.54 22.65 -13.73
C VAL A 557 -0.14 23.36 -14.91
N ASN A 558 -1.30 22.88 -15.35
CA ASN A 558 -2.04 23.53 -16.42
C ASN A 558 -2.51 24.94 -15.98
N THR A 559 -2.66 25.83 -16.95
CA THR A 559 -3.08 27.24 -16.76
C THR A 559 -4.37 27.55 -17.48
#